data_AF-A0A4P2PYV1-F1
#
_entry.id   AF-A0A4P2PYV1-F1
#
_cell.length_a   1.000
_cell.length_b   1.000
_cell.length_c   1.000
_cell.angle_alpha   90.00
_cell.angle_beta   90.00
_cell.angle_gamma   90.00
#
_symmetry.space_group_name_H-M   'P 1'
#
loop_
_entity.id
_entity.type
_entity.pdbx_description
1 polymer ?
#
loop_
_entity_poly.entity_id
_entity_poly.type
_entity_poly.pdbx_seq_one_letter_code
_entity_poly.pdbx_strand_id
1 'polypeptide(L)'
;MAAVRIIDIKGLYLPGSLDASAPPGTTRAAAYSPGYKSLDNQGRIYINRDLEGSWAKDTQLIEITVEVTAREGELPEEARIRWSARDPDDPSNERPEVHPDWAPLIDGDDYDAWGAYVGPVDEDNEGALDRPPGWEQVEGYALSDVTETSASTAIVGARSKVRRHMTDIAGDNVIVRAELDAGGDVEAADETGIMTLWRRIDVEYIRMESALALPVDEVPRHFEPTFTQLDFTPARVIPDRQHMAPDAGALGDLAPLFVSEVFAHAGDPGWFCLIAALEPHPLPEVRGELVFSGTVSILDSGEGERRGEYIEIPGDHPDASYVTFRWDSEEVSFSVARATVLRDPPQTRLWLEPHDIQSQFTAGDGSVAHAYRHRIFFFPRARRRGAAWEPPGYGVPARVEADVRGPGAAYTAGMSPTIDIGPARYFAGRTILFTHHRAWWDEARRRGRRGHEQRTLHTIVHELTHAFGMPHKCGYFDFRTPREATCCMNYRTHWMIDEDQQLIPGTAGQVGNDMCGRHVKEIRRVRLENNRGLRWR
;
A
#
# COMPACT_ATOMS: atom_id res chain seq x y z
N MET A 1 33.32 -38.80 -6.72
CA MET A 1 32.19 -37.85 -6.82
C MET A 1 32.41 -36.75 -5.82
N ALA A 2 32.80 -35.56 -6.29
CA ALA A 2 32.82 -34.38 -5.45
C ALA A 2 31.39 -34.01 -5.01
N ALA A 3 31.29 -33.13 -4.03
CA ALA A 3 30.03 -32.54 -3.57
C ALA A 3 30.18 -31.02 -3.48
N VAL A 4 29.14 -30.30 -3.88
CA VAL A 4 28.96 -28.86 -3.65
C VAL A 4 27.81 -28.70 -2.69
N ARG A 5 27.95 -27.79 -1.72
CA ARG A 5 26.88 -27.44 -0.80
C ARG A 5 26.88 -25.94 -0.57
N ILE A 6 25.74 -25.28 -0.76
CA ILE A 6 25.52 -23.92 -0.30
C ILE A 6 25.43 -23.97 1.22
N ILE A 7 26.35 -23.29 1.89
CA ILE A 7 26.46 -23.28 3.35
C ILE A 7 26.03 -21.96 3.98
N ASP A 8 25.89 -20.90 3.18
CA ASP A 8 25.44 -19.60 3.64
C ASP A 8 24.94 -18.72 2.49
N ILE A 9 23.93 -17.90 2.76
CA ILE A 9 23.38 -16.89 1.85
C ILE A 9 23.15 -15.62 2.68
N LYS A 10 24.13 -14.71 2.71
CA LYS A 10 23.94 -13.42 3.37
C LYS A 10 22.99 -12.55 2.55
N GLY A 11 22.18 -11.74 3.23
CA GLY A 11 21.12 -10.96 2.61
C GLY A 11 19.80 -11.73 2.41
N LEU A 12 19.77 -13.03 2.71
CA LEU A 12 18.54 -13.84 2.72
C LEU A 12 17.99 -13.99 4.14
N TYR A 13 16.71 -13.71 4.32
CA TYR A 13 16.03 -13.69 5.61
C TYR A 13 14.94 -14.76 5.67
N LEU A 14 14.93 -15.53 6.77
CA LEU A 14 13.93 -16.55 7.06
C LEU A 14 12.73 -15.93 7.79
N PRO A 15 11.51 -15.96 7.23
CA PRO A 15 10.31 -15.50 7.92
C PRO A 15 10.01 -16.29 9.20
N GLY A 16 9.38 -15.64 10.17
CA GLY A 16 9.05 -16.23 11.47
C GLY A 16 10.24 -16.38 12.42
N SER A 17 11.46 -16.04 11.99
CA SER A 17 12.64 -15.99 12.85
C SER A 17 12.86 -14.58 13.42
N LEU A 18 13.22 -14.50 14.71
CA LEU A 18 13.42 -13.23 15.40
C LEU A 18 14.77 -12.61 15.05
N ASP A 19 14.76 -11.38 14.56
CA ASP A 19 15.96 -10.65 14.16
C ASP A 19 16.65 -10.04 15.37
N ALA A 20 17.82 -10.57 15.73
CA ALA A 20 18.65 -10.03 16.81
C ALA A 20 19.22 -8.63 16.49
N SER A 21 19.20 -8.21 15.22
CA SER A 21 19.61 -6.87 14.78
C SER A 21 18.45 -5.85 14.79
N ALA A 22 17.25 -6.26 15.20
CA ALA A 22 16.12 -5.35 15.32
C ALA A 22 16.47 -4.16 16.23
N PRO A 23 16.05 -2.93 15.87
CA PRO A 23 16.21 -1.76 16.74
C PRO A 23 15.75 -2.05 18.19
N PRO A 24 16.38 -1.43 19.21
CA PRO A 24 15.98 -1.66 20.60
C PRO A 24 14.49 -1.45 20.83
N GLY A 25 13.84 -2.47 21.39
CA GLY A 25 12.42 -2.45 21.67
C GLY A 25 11.53 -2.84 20.50
N THR A 26 12.06 -3.22 19.34
CA THR A 26 11.25 -3.70 18.20
C THR A 26 11.49 -5.19 17.94
N THR A 27 10.58 -5.80 17.20
CA THR A 27 10.73 -7.16 16.68
C THR A 27 10.54 -7.12 15.18
N ARG A 28 11.39 -7.82 14.43
CA ARG A 28 11.20 -8.00 13.00
C ARG A 28 10.77 -9.43 12.72
N ALA A 29 9.81 -9.58 11.81
CA ALA A 29 9.17 -10.86 11.50
C ALA A 29 10.04 -11.81 10.63
N ALA A 30 11.28 -11.44 10.31
CA ALA A 30 12.23 -12.32 9.64
C ALA A 30 13.66 -11.96 10.03
N ALA A 31 14.56 -12.94 10.06
CA ALA A 31 15.96 -12.73 10.41
C ALA A 31 16.88 -13.46 9.45
N TYR A 32 18.10 -12.96 9.34
CA TYR A 32 19.18 -13.72 8.71
C TYR A 32 19.48 -14.96 9.57
N SER A 33 19.54 -16.12 8.94
CA SER A 33 19.86 -17.39 9.58
C SER A 33 20.96 -18.09 8.78
N PRO A 34 22.19 -18.21 9.32
CA PRO A 34 23.29 -18.87 8.61
C PRO A 34 22.90 -20.27 8.09
N GLY A 35 23.18 -20.52 6.82
CA GLY A 35 22.87 -21.79 6.15
C GLY A 35 21.40 -22.01 5.80
N TYR A 36 20.52 -21.02 6.02
CA TYR A 36 19.17 -21.06 5.49
C TYR A 36 19.20 -21.00 3.95
N LYS A 37 18.38 -21.86 3.34
CA LYS A 37 18.07 -21.88 1.92
C LYS A 37 16.54 -21.85 1.80
N SER A 38 16.03 -21.08 0.86
CA SER A 38 14.59 -20.88 0.65
C SER A 38 13.94 -22.06 -0.10
N LEU A 39 14.18 -23.29 0.39
CA LEU A 39 13.53 -24.50 -0.13
C LEU A 39 12.04 -24.58 0.26
N ASP A 40 11.60 -23.69 1.15
CA ASP A 40 10.21 -23.46 1.53
C ASP A 40 9.53 -22.36 0.69
N ASN A 41 10.26 -21.73 -0.24
CA ASN A 41 9.82 -20.61 -1.07
C ASN A 41 9.36 -19.38 -0.27
N GLN A 42 9.89 -19.17 0.95
CA GLN A 42 9.50 -18.03 1.80
C GLN A 42 10.62 -17.02 2.03
N GLY A 43 11.84 -17.33 1.62
CA GLY A 43 13.03 -16.53 1.85
C GLY A 43 12.90 -15.13 1.27
N ARG A 44 13.20 -14.13 2.10
CA ARG A 44 13.05 -12.71 1.77
C ARG A 44 14.42 -12.09 1.52
N ILE A 45 14.56 -11.38 0.41
CA ILE A 45 15.66 -10.45 0.16
C ILE A 45 15.06 -9.05 0.21
N TYR A 46 15.62 -8.14 1.00
CA TYR A 46 15.03 -6.82 1.17
C TYR A 46 15.61 -5.79 0.21
N ILE A 47 14.72 -5.10 -0.50
CA ILE A 47 15.05 -3.99 -1.40
C ILE A 47 15.66 -2.83 -0.60
N ASN A 48 16.66 -2.15 -1.16
CA ASN A 48 17.42 -1.08 -0.51
C ASN A 48 18.08 -1.52 0.82
N ARG A 49 18.57 -2.77 0.90
CA ARG A 49 19.34 -3.26 2.04
C ARG A 49 20.67 -3.85 1.59
N ASP A 50 21.72 -3.56 2.35
CA ASP A 50 23.03 -4.21 2.18
C ASP A 50 23.04 -5.63 2.79
N LEU A 51 24.20 -6.30 2.71
CA LEU A 51 24.40 -7.66 3.22
C LEU A 51 24.21 -7.78 4.74
N GLU A 52 24.42 -6.67 5.45
CA GLU A 52 24.23 -6.54 6.89
C GLU A 52 22.78 -6.19 7.27
N GLY A 53 21.92 -5.92 6.29
CA GLY A 53 20.51 -5.55 6.50
C GLY A 53 20.30 -4.08 6.85
N SER A 54 21.34 -3.25 6.74
CA SER A 54 21.23 -1.81 6.90
C SER A 54 20.60 -1.19 5.65
N TRP A 55 19.92 -0.06 5.82
CA TRP A 55 19.37 0.62 4.65
C TRP A 55 20.48 1.19 3.80
N ALA A 56 20.43 0.87 2.51
CA ALA A 56 21.32 1.40 1.50
C ALA A 56 20.55 1.47 0.19
N LYS A 57 20.33 2.70 -0.30
CA LYS A 57 19.63 2.94 -1.56
C LYS A 57 20.26 2.13 -2.71
N ASP A 58 19.44 1.49 -3.53
CA ASP A 58 19.86 0.79 -4.75
C ASP A 58 21.03 -0.21 -4.47
N THR A 59 20.90 -1.00 -3.40
CA THR A 59 21.98 -1.87 -2.87
C THR A 59 21.50 -3.30 -2.56
N GLN A 60 20.32 -3.72 -3.03
CA GLN A 60 19.85 -5.09 -2.78
C GLN A 60 20.76 -6.13 -3.46
N LEU A 61 21.43 -6.94 -2.64
CA LEU A 61 22.32 -8.00 -3.09
C LEU A 61 22.42 -9.13 -2.07
N ILE A 62 22.82 -10.32 -2.51
CA ILE A 62 23.14 -11.46 -1.65
C ILE A 62 24.60 -11.90 -1.85
N GLU A 63 25.20 -12.51 -0.83
CA GLU A 63 26.50 -13.19 -0.92
C GLU A 63 26.29 -14.67 -0.64
N ILE A 64 26.59 -15.52 -1.63
CA ILE A 64 26.42 -16.97 -1.52
C ILE A 64 27.79 -17.57 -1.25
N THR A 65 27.87 -18.43 -0.24
CA THR A 65 29.07 -19.22 0.07
C THR A 65 28.78 -20.70 -0.14
N VAL A 66 29.65 -21.36 -0.91
CA VAL A 66 29.61 -22.82 -1.07
C VAL A 66 30.84 -23.48 -0.46
N GLU A 67 30.65 -24.71 -0.03
CA GLU A 67 31.68 -25.65 0.38
C GLU A 67 31.78 -26.78 -0.64
N VAL A 68 33.02 -27.10 -1.03
CA VAL A 68 33.34 -28.14 -2.00
C VAL A 68 34.08 -29.26 -1.30
N THR A 69 33.60 -30.48 -1.42
CA THR A 69 34.25 -31.67 -0.86
C THR A 69 34.66 -32.61 -1.99
N ALA A 70 35.97 -32.82 -2.18
CA ALA A 70 36.47 -33.89 -3.04
C ALA A 70 36.41 -35.22 -2.28
N ARG A 71 35.79 -36.26 -2.85
CA ARG A 71 35.76 -37.60 -2.23
C ARG A 71 37.07 -38.36 -2.37
N GLU A 72 37.81 -38.16 -3.46
CA GLU A 72 39.10 -38.79 -3.74
C GLU A 72 40.01 -37.79 -4.48
N GLY A 73 41.23 -37.58 -3.99
CA GLY A 73 42.23 -36.70 -4.63
C GLY A 73 42.03 -35.19 -4.40
N GLU A 74 42.93 -34.40 -5.00
CA GLU A 74 42.81 -32.94 -5.09
C GLU A 74 41.90 -32.56 -6.27
N LEU A 75 41.18 -31.44 -6.16
CA LEU A 75 40.40 -30.91 -7.28
C LEU A 75 41.37 -30.49 -8.41
N PRO A 76 40.98 -30.65 -9.69
CA PRO A 76 41.75 -30.10 -10.81
C PRO A 76 42.03 -28.60 -10.62
N GLU A 77 43.18 -28.11 -11.10
CA GLU A 77 43.59 -26.71 -10.93
C GLU A 77 42.61 -25.74 -11.63
N GLU A 78 42.00 -26.21 -12.71
CA GLU A 78 40.96 -25.54 -13.49
C GLU A 78 39.56 -25.61 -12.87
N ALA A 79 39.36 -26.35 -11.76
CA ALA A 79 38.05 -26.52 -11.16
C ALA A 79 37.49 -25.17 -10.68
N ARG A 80 36.23 -24.88 -11.03
CA ARG A 80 35.53 -23.64 -10.66
C ARG A 80 34.14 -23.95 -10.13
N ILE A 81 33.56 -22.97 -9.45
CA ILE A 81 32.11 -22.95 -9.25
C ILE A 81 31.50 -22.07 -10.33
N ARG A 82 30.69 -22.68 -11.17
CA ARG A 82 29.79 -22.00 -12.10
C ARG A 82 28.50 -21.68 -11.37
N TRP A 83 28.13 -20.41 -11.39
CA TRP A 83 26.90 -19.89 -10.85
C TRP A 83 25.93 -19.63 -11.99
N SER A 84 24.66 -19.97 -11.79
CA SER A 84 23.57 -19.55 -12.66
C SER A 84 22.41 -19.01 -11.84
N ALA A 85 21.76 -17.97 -12.34
CA ALA A 85 20.54 -17.41 -11.81
C ALA A 85 19.43 -17.64 -12.83
N ARG A 86 18.25 -18.01 -12.34
CA ARG A 86 17.02 -18.06 -13.12
C ARG A 86 15.90 -17.46 -12.30
N ASP A 87 14.93 -16.92 -13.01
CA ASP A 87 13.80 -16.21 -12.45
C ASP A 87 12.59 -17.13 -12.68
N PRO A 88 12.19 -17.93 -11.68
CA PRO A 88 10.97 -18.72 -11.81
C PRO A 88 9.74 -17.82 -11.76
N ASP A 89 8.64 -18.34 -12.27
CA ASP A 89 7.31 -17.76 -12.18
C ASP A 89 6.95 -17.20 -10.77
N ASP A 90 6.21 -16.07 -10.70
CA ASP A 90 5.61 -15.54 -9.46
C ASP A 90 4.25 -16.20 -9.18
N PRO A 91 4.15 -17.17 -8.24
CA PRO A 91 2.91 -17.93 -7.99
C PRO A 91 1.86 -17.12 -7.21
N SER A 92 2.00 -15.79 -7.13
CA SER A 92 1.14 -14.91 -6.35
C SER A 92 -0.31 -14.92 -6.80
N ASN A 93 -0.52 -14.92 -8.11
CA ASN A 93 -1.82 -14.96 -8.79
C ASN A 93 -2.51 -16.33 -8.59
N GLU A 94 -1.75 -17.42 -8.45
CA GLU A 94 -2.23 -18.79 -8.25
C GLU A 94 -2.63 -19.13 -6.80
N ARG A 95 -2.42 -18.21 -5.86
CA ARG A 95 -2.78 -18.43 -4.44
C ARG A 95 -4.28 -18.71 -4.28
N PRO A 96 -4.69 -19.70 -3.46
CA PRO A 96 -6.10 -20.09 -3.32
C PRO A 96 -7.06 -18.98 -2.91
N GLU A 97 -6.56 -17.96 -2.21
CA GLU A 97 -7.33 -16.79 -1.78
C GLU A 97 -7.43 -15.67 -2.82
N VAL A 98 -6.65 -15.71 -3.91
CA VAL A 98 -6.73 -14.70 -4.97
C VAL A 98 -7.94 -15.02 -5.84
N HIS A 99 -8.80 -14.03 -6.02
CA HIS A 99 -9.96 -14.19 -6.88
C HIS A 99 -9.52 -14.23 -8.36
N PRO A 100 -10.06 -15.15 -9.18
CA PRO A 100 -9.68 -15.29 -10.59
C PRO A 100 -9.77 -14.00 -11.42
N ASP A 101 -10.76 -13.13 -11.17
CA ASP A 101 -10.91 -11.86 -11.91
C ASP A 101 -9.75 -10.87 -11.67
N TRP A 102 -8.96 -11.07 -10.61
CA TRP A 102 -7.82 -10.21 -10.27
C TRP A 102 -6.48 -10.83 -10.62
N ALA A 103 -6.43 -12.15 -10.84
CA ALA A 103 -5.21 -12.86 -11.13
C ALA A 103 -4.49 -12.33 -12.40
N PRO A 104 -5.16 -12.07 -13.54
CA PRO A 104 -4.52 -11.47 -14.73
C PRO A 104 -3.95 -10.08 -14.50
N LEU A 105 -4.45 -9.37 -13.49
CA LEU A 105 -3.93 -8.05 -13.16
C LEU A 105 -2.67 -8.16 -12.31
N ILE A 106 -2.60 -9.11 -11.38
CA ILE A 106 -1.47 -9.29 -10.48
C ILE A 106 -0.26 -9.79 -11.25
N ASP A 107 -0.45 -10.86 -12.02
CA ASP A 107 0.52 -11.38 -12.96
C ASP A 107 -0.22 -11.70 -14.27
N GLY A 108 0.17 -10.98 -15.32
CA GLY A 108 -0.50 -11.00 -16.61
C GLY A 108 0.19 -11.86 -17.64
N ASP A 109 1.43 -12.28 -17.40
CA ASP A 109 2.20 -13.07 -18.36
C ASP A 109 1.67 -14.52 -18.41
N ASP A 110 1.04 -14.97 -17.33
CA ASP A 110 0.25 -16.20 -17.21
C ASP A 110 -1.04 -16.26 -18.04
N TYR A 111 -1.39 -15.17 -18.72
CA TYR A 111 -2.66 -15.02 -19.42
C TYR A 111 -2.47 -14.58 -20.87
N ASP A 112 -3.32 -15.10 -21.77
CA ASP A 112 -3.33 -14.65 -23.15
C ASP A 112 -4.01 -13.28 -23.32
N ALA A 113 -3.98 -12.75 -24.53
CA ALA A 113 -4.60 -11.46 -24.87
C ALA A 113 -6.14 -11.43 -24.67
N TRP A 114 -6.78 -12.58 -24.43
CA TRP A 114 -8.20 -12.71 -24.14
C TRP A 114 -8.47 -12.92 -22.64
N GLY A 115 -7.43 -12.89 -21.80
CA GLY A 115 -7.52 -13.11 -20.36
C GLY A 115 -7.68 -14.58 -19.96
N ALA A 116 -7.42 -15.53 -20.87
CA ALA A 116 -7.44 -16.95 -20.54
C ALA A 116 -6.09 -17.37 -19.95
N TYR A 117 -6.13 -18.11 -18.83
CA TYR A 117 -4.94 -18.65 -18.19
C TYR A 117 -4.23 -19.65 -19.13
N VAL A 118 -2.95 -19.42 -19.41
CA VAL A 118 -2.11 -20.25 -20.29
C VAL A 118 -1.05 -21.05 -19.54
N GLY A 119 -0.90 -20.83 -18.24
CA GLY A 119 0.07 -21.50 -17.38
C GLY A 119 1.20 -20.56 -16.93
N PRO A 120 1.99 -21.00 -15.92
CA PRO A 120 3.07 -20.20 -15.33
C PRO A 120 4.14 -19.84 -16.37
N VAL A 121 4.67 -18.63 -16.29
CA VAL A 121 5.71 -18.11 -17.20
C VAL A 121 6.97 -17.74 -16.43
N ASP A 122 8.05 -18.50 -16.66
CA ASP A 122 9.38 -18.14 -16.17
C ASP A 122 9.92 -16.87 -16.87
N GLU A 123 10.92 -16.21 -16.26
CA GLU A 123 11.60 -15.00 -16.77
C GLU A 123 10.67 -13.76 -16.89
N ASP A 124 9.73 -13.62 -15.96
CA ASP A 124 8.67 -12.59 -15.90
C ASP A 124 8.94 -11.45 -14.89
N ASN A 125 10.09 -11.48 -14.17
CA ASN A 125 10.49 -10.42 -13.25
C ASN A 125 10.36 -9.02 -13.88
N GLU A 126 9.67 -8.10 -13.21
CA GLU A 126 9.38 -6.78 -13.77
C GLU A 126 10.47 -5.74 -13.42
N GLY A 127 11.28 -6.01 -12.40
CA GLY A 127 12.28 -5.09 -11.87
C GLY A 127 13.57 -5.03 -12.68
N ALA A 128 14.41 -4.05 -12.36
CA ALA A 128 15.71 -3.88 -12.98
C ALA A 128 16.84 -4.12 -11.97
N LEU A 129 17.97 -4.64 -12.45
CA LEU A 129 19.19 -4.69 -11.65
C LEU A 129 19.82 -3.30 -11.53
N ASP A 130 20.29 -2.95 -10.34
CA ASP A 130 21.00 -1.69 -10.13
C ASP A 130 22.37 -1.64 -10.83
N ARG A 131 22.98 -2.82 -11.06
CA ARG A 131 24.33 -2.95 -11.64
C ARG A 131 24.43 -4.15 -12.60
N PRO A 132 24.55 -3.92 -13.91
CA PRO A 132 24.86 -4.96 -14.88
C PRO A 132 26.39 -5.09 -15.13
N PRO A 133 26.93 -6.32 -15.31
CA PRO A 133 26.24 -7.58 -15.10
C PRO A 133 25.96 -7.81 -13.60
N GLY A 134 24.91 -8.56 -13.30
CA GLY A 134 24.41 -8.74 -11.94
C GLY A 134 25.32 -9.44 -10.93
N TRP A 135 26.51 -9.89 -11.35
CA TRP A 135 27.46 -10.64 -10.53
C TRP A 135 28.62 -9.78 -10.07
N GLU A 136 28.93 -9.83 -8.77
CA GLU A 136 30.02 -9.10 -8.16
C GLU A 136 31.05 -10.07 -7.53
N GLN A 137 32.33 -9.76 -7.74
CA GLN A 137 33.45 -10.51 -7.18
C GLN A 137 33.56 -10.30 -5.66
N VAL A 138 33.78 -11.38 -4.91
CA VAL A 138 34.18 -11.31 -3.50
C VAL A 138 35.70 -11.37 -3.40
N GLU A 139 36.30 -10.55 -2.54
CA GLU A 139 37.77 -10.53 -2.34
C GLU A 139 38.31 -11.95 -2.07
N GLY A 140 39.34 -12.34 -2.82
CA GLY A 140 39.94 -13.67 -2.78
C GLY A 140 39.28 -14.71 -3.70
N TYR A 141 38.08 -14.47 -4.23
CA TYR A 141 37.35 -15.38 -5.11
C TYR A 141 37.20 -14.76 -6.49
N ALA A 142 38.22 -14.87 -7.34
CA ALA A 142 38.26 -14.25 -8.65
C ALA A 142 37.04 -14.66 -9.51
N LEU A 143 36.37 -13.67 -10.10
CA LEU A 143 35.18 -13.83 -10.94
C LEU A 143 35.59 -13.89 -12.42
N SER A 144 35.02 -14.83 -13.19
CA SER A 144 35.23 -14.99 -14.62
C SER A 144 33.91 -15.32 -15.34
N ASP A 145 33.94 -15.35 -16.68
CA ASP A 145 32.84 -15.82 -17.53
C ASP A 145 31.47 -15.17 -17.22
N VAL A 146 31.52 -13.88 -16.87
CA VAL A 146 30.35 -13.14 -16.39
C VAL A 146 29.42 -12.82 -17.55
N THR A 147 28.18 -13.27 -17.42
CA THR A 147 27.03 -12.88 -18.23
C THR A 147 25.96 -12.29 -17.33
N GLU A 148 24.76 -12.05 -17.86
CA GLU A 148 23.63 -11.60 -17.05
C GLU A 148 23.15 -12.69 -16.09
N THR A 149 23.04 -13.92 -16.58
CA THR A 149 22.45 -15.05 -15.84
C THR A 149 23.48 -16.03 -15.30
N SER A 150 24.78 -15.83 -15.55
CA SER A 150 25.83 -16.73 -15.07
C SER A 150 27.15 -16.03 -14.79
N ALA A 151 27.97 -16.66 -13.93
CA ALA A 151 29.36 -16.30 -13.72
C ALA A 151 30.13 -17.51 -13.19
N SER A 152 31.46 -17.44 -13.20
CA SER A 152 32.34 -18.48 -12.65
C SER A 152 33.25 -17.90 -11.58
N THR A 153 33.62 -18.71 -10.59
CA THR A 153 34.52 -18.28 -9.51
C THR A 153 35.57 -19.33 -9.18
N ALA A 154 36.76 -18.87 -8.77
CA ALA A 154 37.81 -19.73 -8.27
C ALA A 154 37.43 -20.42 -6.96
N ILE A 155 37.86 -21.67 -6.79
CA ILE A 155 37.76 -22.40 -5.52
C ILE A 155 39.05 -22.13 -4.73
N VAL A 156 38.91 -21.57 -3.53
CA VAL A 156 40.03 -21.29 -2.62
C VAL A 156 39.92 -22.21 -1.40
N GLY A 157 40.88 -23.13 -1.30
CA GLY A 157 40.80 -24.24 -0.35
C GLY A 157 39.61 -25.14 -0.69
N ALA A 158 38.60 -25.15 0.18
CA ALA A 158 37.37 -25.92 0.00
C ALA A 158 36.12 -25.05 -0.20
N ARG A 159 36.29 -23.77 -0.59
CA ARG A 159 35.18 -22.81 -0.65
C ARG A 159 35.19 -21.99 -1.92
N SER A 160 34.01 -21.52 -2.31
CA SER A 160 33.85 -20.42 -3.25
C SER A 160 32.78 -19.45 -2.78
N LYS A 161 32.84 -18.21 -3.25
CA LYS A 161 31.87 -17.16 -2.95
C LYS A 161 31.57 -16.29 -4.16
N VAL A 162 30.35 -15.80 -4.23
CA VAL A 162 29.92 -14.81 -5.22
C VAL A 162 28.89 -13.86 -4.62
N ARG A 163 28.80 -12.65 -5.16
CA ARG A 163 27.68 -11.74 -4.90
C ARG A 163 26.77 -11.62 -6.12
N ARG A 164 25.47 -11.54 -5.87
CA ARG A 164 24.44 -11.31 -6.90
C ARG A 164 23.61 -10.09 -6.50
N HIS A 165 23.61 -9.07 -7.34
CA HIS A 165 22.68 -7.96 -7.25
C HIS A 165 21.27 -8.44 -7.58
N MET A 166 20.26 -7.87 -6.95
CA MET A 166 18.87 -8.25 -7.16
C MET A 166 18.10 -7.14 -7.86
N THR A 167 16.94 -7.49 -8.39
CA THR A 167 16.02 -6.52 -8.97
C THR A 167 15.41 -5.62 -7.89
N ASP A 168 14.81 -4.51 -8.32
CA ASP A 168 14.34 -3.42 -7.46
C ASP A 168 12.81 -3.36 -7.27
N ILE A 169 12.09 -4.42 -7.69
CA ILE A 169 10.64 -4.56 -7.52
C ILE A 169 10.35 -5.68 -6.51
N ALA A 170 9.34 -5.48 -5.67
CA ALA A 170 8.96 -6.51 -4.69
C ALA A 170 8.01 -7.51 -5.35
N GLY A 171 8.23 -8.79 -5.05
CA GLY A 171 7.56 -9.90 -5.73
C GLY A 171 8.41 -10.56 -6.79
N ASP A 172 9.36 -9.82 -7.39
CA ASP A 172 10.41 -10.43 -8.20
C ASP A 172 11.11 -11.52 -7.39
N ASN A 173 11.51 -12.59 -8.06
CA ASN A 173 12.05 -13.75 -7.40
C ASN A 173 13.18 -14.41 -8.21
N VAL A 174 13.99 -15.23 -7.55
CA VAL A 174 15.19 -15.82 -8.16
C VAL A 174 15.59 -17.14 -7.49
N ILE A 175 16.09 -18.08 -8.29
CA ILE A 175 16.85 -19.25 -7.83
C ILE A 175 18.30 -19.10 -8.31
N VAL A 176 19.26 -19.22 -7.39
CA VAL A 176 20.68 -19.33 -7.74
C VAL A 176 21.15 -20.77 -7.57
N ARG A 177 21.83 -21.29 -8.58
CA ARG A 177 22.41 -22.62 -8.61
C ARG A 177 23.93 -22.53 -8.68
N ALA A 178 24.59 -23.36 -7.89
CA ALA A 178 26.04 -23.49 -7.84
C ALA A 178 26.45 -24.86 -8.35
N GLU A 179 27.29 -24.89 -9.38
CA GLU A 179 27.72 -26.12 -10.06
C GLU A 179 29.26 -26.23 -10.01
N LEU A 180 29.77 -27.37 -9.58
CA LEU A 180 31.20 -27.67 -9.73
C LEU A 180 31.48 -28.08 -11.16
N ASP A 181 32.22 -27.20 -11.84
CA ASP A 181 32.76 -27.44 -13.18
C ASP A 181 34.22 -27.87 -13.03
N ALA A 182 34.50 -29.12 -13.39
CA ALA A 182 35.83 -29.71 -13.36
C ALA A 182 36.23 -30.18 -14.77
N GLY A 183 36.60 -29.23 -15.63
CA GLY A 183 37.05 -29.52 -17.00
C GLY A 183 35.92 -29.60 -18.04
N GLY A 184 34.81 -28.90 -17.82
CA GLY A 184 33.67 -28.82 -18.74
C GLY A 184 32.51 -29.76 -18.39
N ASP A 185 32.70 -30.66 -17.42
CA ASP A 185 31.67 -31.56 -16.92
C ASP A 185 31.16 -31.10 -15.54
N VAL A 186 29.83 -31.08 -15.37
CA VAL A 186 29.17 -30.78 -14.09
C VAL A 186 29.23 -32.00 -13.18
N GLU A 187 30.05 -31.94 -12.12
CA GLU A 187 30.21 -33.08 -11.20
C GLU A 187 29.19 -33.10 -10.05
N ALA A 188 28.77 -31.92 -9.58
CA ALA A 188 27.84 -31.74 -8.48
C ALA A 188 27.20 -30.35 -8.52
N ALA A 189 25.99 -30.22 -7.97
CA ALA A 189 25.27 -28.96 -7.89
C ALA A 189 24.47 -28.83 -6.59
N ASP A 190 24.20 -27.60 -6.17
CA ASP A 190 23.25 -27.24 -5.11
C ASP A 190 22.55 -25.92 -5.47
N GLU A 191 21.37 -25.65 -4.90
CA GLU A 191 20.57 -24.46 -5.21
C GLU A 191 19.96 -23.80 -3.97
N THR A 192 19.61 -22.53 -4.09
CA THR A 192 19.07 -21.69 -3.01
C THR A 192 17.61 -21.97 -2.68
N GLY A 193 16.83 -22.59 -3.59
CA GLY A 193 15.37 -22.46 -3.61
C GLY A 193 14.91 -21.05 -4.03
N ILE A 194 13.60 -20.79 -4.04
CA ILE A 194 13.02 -19.53 -4.54
C ILE A 194 13.19 -18.44 -3.49
N MET A 195 13.96 -17.40 -3.81
CA MET A 195 14.12 -16.22 -2.97
C MET A 195 13.34 -15.06 -3.58
N THR A 196 12.54 -14.36 -2.79
CA THR A 196 11.67 -13.29 -3.28
C THR A 196 12.13 -11.93 -2.74
N LEU A 197 11.97 -10.88 -3.54
CA LEU A 197 12.24 -9.50 -3.17
C LEU A 197 11.09 -8.93 -2.34
N TRP A 198 11.42 -8.31 -1.21
CA TRP A 198 10.47 -7.72 -0.26
C TRP A 198 10.86 -6.29 0.10
N ARG A 199 9.87 -5.49 0.49
CA ARG A 199 10.10 -4.25 1.24
C ARG A 199 10.04 -4.56 2.74
N ARG A 200 10.93 -3.94 3.52
CA ARG A 200 10.83 -3.91 4.98
C ARG A 200 10.62 -2.47 5.45
N ILE A 201 9.47 -2.23 6.07
CA ILE A 201 9.11 -0.94 6.66
C ILE A 201 8.94 -1.15 8.16
N ASP A 202 9.78 -0.47 8.93
CA ASP A 202 9.60 -0.34 10.38
C ASP A 202 8.53 0.76 10.61
N VAL A 203 7.52 0.49 11.45
CA VAL A 203 6.41 1.42 11.69
C VAL A 203 6.43 1.86 13.15
N GLU A 204 6.73 3.13 13.40
CA GLU A 204 6.65 3.72 14.73
C GLU A 204 5.18 3.85 15.14
N TYR A 205 4.76 3.05 16.13
CA TYR A 205 3.42 3.12 16.69
C TYR A 205 3.36 4.10 17.86
N ILE A 206 2.66 5.22 17.68
CA ILE A 206 2.50 6.28 18.66
C ILE A 206 1.05 6.29 19.15
N ARG A 207 0.82 6.43 20.45
CA ARG A 207 -0.53 6.45 21.03
C ARG A 207 -0.69 7.56 22.05
N MET A 208 -1.72 8.39 21.93
CA MET A 208 -2.11 9.29 23.01
C MET A 208 -2.64 8.50 24.21
N GLU A 209 -2.37 8.94 25.43
CA GLU A 209 -2.73 8.23 26.67
C GLU A 209 -4.17 7.68 26.69
N SER A 210 -5.15 8.52 26.33
CA SER A 210 -6.58 8.19 26.29
C SER A 210 -7.07 7.62 24.96
N ALA A 211 -6.20 7.50 23.95
CA ALA A 211 -6.56 6.90 22.68
C ALA A 211 -6.68 5.38 22.82
N LEU A 212 -7.65 4.79 22.12
CA LEU A 212 -7.79 3.33 22.07
C LEU A 212 -6.55 2.71 21.41
N ALA A 213 -6.15 1.54 21.90
CA ALA A 213 -5.15 0.74 21.19
C ALA A 213 -5.67 0.35 19.80
N LEU A 214 -4.74 0.27 18.85
CA LEU A 214 -4.99 -0.18 17.49
C LEU A 214 -4.56 -1.64 17.35
N PRO A 215 -5.24 -2.45 16.53
CA PRO A 215 -4.89 -3.85 16.29
C PRO A 215 -3.71 -3.97 15.32
N VAL A 216 -2.55 -3.41 15.69
CA VAL A 216 -1.37 -3.33 14.80
C VAL A 216 -0.83 -4.69 14.40
N ASP A 217 -1.01 -5.72 15.23
CA ASP A 217 -0.59 -7.10 14.94
C ASP A 217 -1.38 -7.73 13.77
N GLU A 218 -2.59 -7.23 13.48
CA GLU A 218 -3.41 -7.73 12.37
C GLU A 218 -3.11 -7.03 11.04
N VAL A 219 -2.36 -5.93 11.05
CA VAL A 219 -2.12 -5.11 9.85
C VAL A 219 -1.19 -5.77 8.84
N PRO A 220 -0.04 -6.39 9.22
CA PRO A 220 0.96 -6.87 8.26
C PRO A 220 0.41 -7.85 7.21
N ARG A 221 -0.50 -8.77 7.60
CA ARG A 221 -1.08 -9.77 6.69
C ARG A 221 -1.80 -9.16 5.47
N HIS A 222 -2.26 -7.91 5.57
CA HIS A 222 -2.94 -7.21 4.49
C HIS A 222 -1.94 -6.63 3.46
N PHE A 223 -0.68 -6.46 3.85
CA PHE A 223 0.42 -5.98 3.00
C PHE A 223 1.33 -7.09 2.48
N GLU A 224 1.25 -8.31 3.04
CA GLU A 224 1.98 -9.48 2.54
C GLU A 224 1.76 -9.77 1.04
N PRO A 225 0.54 -9.66 0.47
CA PRO A 225 0.34 -9.83 -0.98
C PRO A 225 1.14 -8.84 -1.84
N THR A 226 1.56 -7.72 -1.25
CA THR A 226 2.38 -6.68 -1.90
C THR A 226 3.89 -6.87 -1.65
N PHE A 227 4.26 -8.00 -1.06
CA PHE A 227 5.64 -8.32 -0.65
C PHE A 227 6.25 -7.24 0.25
N THR A 228 5.42 -6.72 1.16
CA THR A 228 5.82 -5.70 2.13
C THR A 228 5.68 -6.24 3.54
N GLN A 229 6.79 -6.31 4.25
CA GLN A 229 6.84 -6.57 5.67
C GLN A 229 6.70 -5.25 6.43
N LEU A 230 5.68 -5.18 7.29
CA LEU A 230 5.47 -4.10 8.25
C LEU A 230 5.84 -4.59 9.64
N ASP A 231 6.86 -3.99 10.25
CA ASP A 231 7.30 -4.32 11.61
C ASP A 231 6.94 -3.16 12.56
N PHE A 232 5.92 -3.35 13.39
CA PHE A 232 5.45 -2.30 14.31
C PHE A 232 6.28 -2.26 15.59
N THR A 233 6.63 -1.06 16.05
CA THR A 233 7.18 -0.87 17.40
C THR A 233 6.08 -1.10 18.45
N PRO A 234 6.45 -1.43 19.70
CA PRO A 234 5.55 -1.21 20.83
C PRO A 234 5.05 0.23 20.85
N ALA A 235 3.85 0.42 21.40
CA ALA A 235 3.24 1.74 21.48
C ALA A 235 4.09 2.69 22.32
N ARG A 236 4.60 3.76 21.71
CA ARG A 236 5.16 4.90 22.45
C ARG A 236 4.03 5.83 22.85
N VAL A 237 3.79 5.92 24.16
CA VAL A 237 2.71 6.73 24.71
C VAL A 237 3.14 8.20 24.81
N ILE A 238 2.28 9.11 24.33
CA ILE A 238 2.47 10.56 24.39
C ILE A 238 1.28 11.24 25.11
N PRO A 239 1.46 12.45 25.65
CA PRO A 239 0.36 13.19 26.27
C PRO A 239 -0.82 13.40 25.34
N ASP A 240 -2.02 13.44 25.92
CA ASP A 240 -3.24 13.68 25.17
C ASP A 240 -3.26 15.07 24.53
N ARG A 241 -3.66 15.09 23.25
CA ARG A 241 -4.13 16.29 22.57
C ARG A 241 -5.57 16.04 22.13
N GLN A 242 -6.52 16.63 22.85
CA GLN A 242 -7.95 16.40 22.63
C GLN A 242 -8.35 16.60 21.16
N HIS A 243 -7.85 17.67 20.54
CA HIS A 243 -8.16 18.02 19.16
C HIS A 243 -6.87 18.30 18.37
N MET A 244 -6.74 17.68 17.19
CA MET A 244 -5.61 17.94 16.30
C MET A 244 -5.61 19.37 15.75
N ALA A 245 -6.79 19.89 15.42
CA ALA A 245 -7.00 21.22 14.85
C ALA A 245 -8.21 21.93 15.50
N PRO A 246 -8.30 23.27 15.43
CA PRO A 246 -9.45 24.02 15.95
C PRO A 246 -10.73 23.80 15.15
N ASP A 247 -10.61 23.44 13.87
CA ASP A 247 -11.73 23.16 12.96
C ASP A 247 -11.27 22.22 11.83
N ALA A 248 -12.22 21.80 10.98
CA ALA A 248 -11.95 20.92 9.85
C ALA A 248 -11.04 21.55 8.79
N GLY A 249 -11.12 22.88 8.59
CA GLY A 249 -10.36 23.59 7.57
C GLY A 249 -8.87 23.70 7.91
N ALA A 250 -8.54 23.82 9.20
CA ALA A 250 -7.16 23.89 9.69
C ALA A 250 -6.48 22.51 9.84
N LEU A 251 -7.23 21.41 9.72
CA LEU A 251 -6.71 20.05 9.94
C LEU A 251 -5.59 19.67 8.98
N GLY A 252 -5.74 20.02 7.70
CA GLY A 252 -4.76 19.71 6.65
C GLY A 252 -3.38 20.33 6.89
N ASP A 253 -3.33 21.49 7.55
CA ASP A 253 -2.08 22.21 7.82
C ASP A 253 -1.46 21.83 9.17
N LEU A 254 -2.30 21.59 10.19
CA LEU A 254 -1.82 21.32 11.55
C LEU A 254 -1.45 19.85 11.78
N ALA A 255 -2.09 18.90 11.09
CA ALA A 255 -1.78 17.48 11.25
C ALA A 255 -0.34 17.14 10.79
N PRO A 256 0.15 17.58 9.61
CA PRO A 256 1.53 17.34 9.20
C PRO A 256 2.57 17.90 10.18
N LEU A 257 2.31 19.08 10.76
CA LEU A 257 3.18 19.71 11.76
C LEU A 257 3.24 18.87 13.03
N PHE A 258 2.09 18.43 13.54
CA PHE A 258 2.03 17.54 14.69
C PHE A 258 2.79 16.23 14.45
N VAL A 259 2.57 15.57 13.30
CA VAL A 259 3.32 14.33 12.99
C VAL A 259 4.82 14.60 12.95
N SER A 260 5.25 15.71 12.34
CA SER A 260 6.65 16.09 12.31
C SER A 260 7.26 16.37 13.68
N GLU A 261 6.46 16.80 14.65
CA GLU A 261 6.90 16.99 16.05
C GLU A 261 7.07 15.65 16.77
N VAL A 262 6.16 14.70 16.56
CA VAL A 262 6.11 13.47 17.35
C VAL A 262 6.78 12.27 16.69
N PHE A 263 6.96 12.24 15.36
CA PHE A 263 7.57 11.11 14.66
C PHE A 263 9.09 11.11 14.87
N ALA A 264 9.61 10.20 15.70
CA ALA A 264 11.01 10.22 16.12
C ALA A 264 11.96 9.80 14.98
N HIS A 265 11.49 8.92 14.10
CA HIS A 265 12.23 8.41 12.94
C HIS A 265 11.92 9.17 11.65
N ALA A 266 11.45 10.43 11.75
CA ALA A 266 11.14 11.24 10.58
C ALA A 266 12.38 11.50 9.70
N GLY A 267 12.37 10.93 8.50
CA GLY A 267 13.50 11.03 7.55
C GLY A 267 14.47 9.86 7.63
N ASP A 268 14.36 9.00 8.65
CA ASP A 268 15.13 7.77 8.73
C ASP A 268 14.64 6.80 7.65
N PRO A 269 15.55 6.24 6.83
CA PRO A 269 15.14 5.33 5.78
C PRO A 269 14.47 4.04 6.27
N GLY A 270 13.39 3.64 5.58
CA GLY A 270 12.60 2.47 5.93
C GLY A 270 11.60 2.68 7.08
N TRP A 271 11.40 3.90 7.57
CA TRP A 271 10.48 4.19 8.67
C TRP A 271 9.22 4.91 8.25
N PHE A 272 8.07 4.39 8.69
CA PHE A 272 6.76 5.05 8.68
C PHE A 272 6.27 5.31 10.12
N CYS A 273 5.18 6.06 10.29
CA CYS A 273 4.50 6.22 11.57
C CYS A 273 2.99 5.98 11.51
N LEU A 274 2.46 5.38 12.56
CA LEU A 274 1.03 5.23 12.81
C LEU A 274 0.70 5.86 14.16
N ILE A 275 -0.21 6.84 14.18
CA ILE A 275 -0.59 7.56 15.39
C ILE A 275 -2.04 7.28 15.75
N ALA A 276 -2.29 6.75 16.95
CA ALA A 276 -3.60 6.71 17.56
C ALA A 276 -3.86 8.03 18.33
N ALA A 277 -4.68 8.90 17.75
CA ALA A 277 -5.09 10.19 18.30
C ALA A 277 -6.53 10.15 18.85
N LEU A 278 -6.97 11.22 19.51
CA LEU A 278 -8.32 11.35 20.06
C LEU A 278 -9.32 11.78 18.98
N GLU A 279 -9.57 13.08 18.82
CA GLU A 279 -10.47 13.65 17.81
C GLU A 279 -9.71 14.59 16.85
N PRO A 280 -10.16 14.73 15.58
CA PRO A 280 -9.49 15.60 14.62
C PRO A 280 -9.65 17.08 14.98
N HIS A 281 -10.85 17.48 15.40
CA HIS A 281 -11.20 18.85 15.77
C HIS A 281 -12.46 18.81 16.64
N PRO A 282 -12.83 19.92 17.33
CA PRO A 282 -14.10 20.02 18.03
C PRO A 282 -15.28 19.67 17.11
N LEU A 283 -16.21 18.85 17.60
CA LEU A 283 -17.45 18.52 16.94
C LEU A 283 -18.62 19.21 17.67
N PRO A 284 -19.72 19.55 16.98
CA PRO A 284 -20.91 20.08 17.64
C PRO A 284 -21.48 19.07 18.64
N GLU A 285 -22.15 19.57 19.68
CA GLU A 285 -22.85 18.74 20.68
C GLU A 285 -23.94 17.89 20.01
N VAL A 286 -24.73 18.49 19.10
CA VAL A 286 -25.72 17.78 18.28
C VAL A 286 -25.12 17.48 16.91
N ARG A 287 -24.44 16.33 16.81
CA ARG A 287 -23.75 15.89 15.58
C ARG A 287 -24.75 15.49 14.50
N GLY A 288 -24.65 16.12 13.33
CA GLY A 288 -25.39 15.71 12.13
C GLY A 288 -26.91 15.78 12.27
N GLU A 289 -27.40 16.80 12.98
CA GLU A 289 -28.82 17.13 13.09
C GLU A 289 -29.47 17.15 11.71
N LEU A 290 -30.66 16.56 11.57
CA LEU A 290 -31.45 16.62 10.34
C LEU A 290 -32.02 18.04 10.20
N VAL A 291 -31.49 18.81 9.26
CA VAL A 291 -31.91 20.22 9.04
C VAL A 291 -33.00 20.33 7.97
N PHE A 292 -33.09 19.36 7.07
CA PHE A 292 -34.14 19.29 6.05
C PHE A 292 -34.40 17.83 5.67
N SER A 293 -35.67 17.51 5.37
CA SER A 293 -36.08 16.26 4.74
C SER A 293 -37.24 16.54 3.78
N GLY A 294 -37.11 16.07 2.54
CA GLY A 294 -38.16 16.17 1.53
C GLY A 294 -37.63 16.15 0.10
N THR A 295 -38.52 16.40 -0.85
CA THR A 295 -38.16 16.38 -2.27
C THR A 295 -37.37 17.63 -2.68
N VAL A 296 -36.25 17.44 -3.37
CA VAL A 296 -35.43 18.51 -3.94
C VAL A 296 -35.27 18.33 -5.46
N SER A 297 -34.92 19.41 -6.14
CA SER A 297 -34.44 19.37 -7.53
C SER A 297 -32.93 19.48 -7.55
N ILE A 298 -32.28 18.58 -8.28
CA ILE A 298 -30.84 18.63 -8.51
C ILE A 298 -30.57 19.50 -9.73
N LEU A 299 -29.83 20.57 -9.48
CA LEU A 299 -29.45 21.60 -10.43
C LEU A 299 -27.94 21.55 -10.66
N ASP A 300 -27.47 22.14 -11.75
CA ASP A 300 -26.04 22.28 -12.03
C ASP A 300 -25.72 23.69 -12.53
N SER A 301 -24.48 24.13 -12.31
CA SER A 301 -23.98 25.42 -12.80
C SER A 301 -22.45 25.40 -12.88
N GLY A 302 -21.86 26.44 -13.48
CA GLY A 302 -20.43 26.52 -13.81
C GLY A 302 -20.10 25.90 -15.17
N GLU A 303 -18.83 25.98 -15.55
CA GLU A 303 -18.32 25.49 -16.84
C GLU A 303 -17.00 24.72 -16.65
N GLY A 304 -16.74 23.76 -17.54
CA GLY A 304 -15.53 22.92 -17.54
C GLY A 304 -15.29 22.28 -16.17
N GLU A 305 -14.06 22.41 -15.66
CA GLU A 305 -13.65 21.86 -14.35
C GLU A 305 -14.30 22.55 -13.14
N ARG A 306 -15.01 23.66 -13.34
CA ARG A 306 -15.78 24.35 -12.29
C ARG A 306 -17.26 23.99 -12.31
N ARG A 307 -17.72 23.20 -13.28
CA ARG A 307 -19.10 22.72 -13.32
C ARG A 307 -19.34 21.73 -12.19
N GLY A 308 -20.47 21.87 -11.49
CA GLY A 308 -20.87 21.00 -10.39
C GLY A 308 -22.37 21.04 -10.11
N GLU A 309 -22.86 20.05 -9.37
CA GLU A 309 -24.26 19.91 -9.00
C GLU A 309 -24.54 20.51 -7.61
N TYR A 310 -25.75 21.03 -7.43
CA TYR A 310 -26.23 21.59 -6.19
C TYR A 310 -27.73 21.35 -6.00
N ILE A 311 -28.19 21.50 -4.77
CA ILE A 311 -29.61 21.55 -4.42
C ILE A 311 -29.93 22.85 -3.69
N GLU A 312 -31.19 23.24 -3.66
CA GLU A 312 -31.68 24.37 -2.86
C GLU A 312 -32.76 23.88 -1.90
N ILE A 313 -32.58 24.20 -0.62
CA ILE A 313 -33.53 23.86 0.46
C ILE A 313 -34.06 25.14 1.11
N PRO A 314 -35.29 25.17 1.62
CA PRO A 314 -35.80 26.30 2.38
C PRO A 314 -35.01 26.50 3.68
N GLY A 315 -34.87 27.75 4.13
CA GLY A 315 -34.24 28.09 5.40
C GLY A 315 -32.77 28.54 5.29
N ASP A 316 -32.20 28.86 6.44
CA ASP A 316 -30.84 29.37 6.63
C ASP A 316 -29.97 28.28 7.30
N HIS A 317 -29.18 27.59 6.48
CA HIS A 317 -28.39 26.42 6.88
C HIS A 317 -26.94 26.53 6.38
N PRO A 318 -26.19 27.57 6.79
CA PRO A 318 -24.84 27.85 6.28
C PRO A 318 -23.83 26.75 6.65
N ASP A 319 -24.16 25.94 7.66
CA ASP A 319 -23.32 24.86 8.16
C ASP A 319 -23.82 23.46 7.75
N ALA A 320 -24.76 23.37 6.80
CA ALA A 320 -25.16 22.08 6.22
C ALA A 320 -23.93 21.36 5.65
N SER A 321 -23.72 20.10 6.03
CA SER A 321 -22.46 19.38 5.75
C SER A 321 -22.64 18.12 4.91
N TYR A 322 -23.85 17.56 4.84
CA TYR A 322 -24.07 16.27 4.22
C TYR A 322 -25.47 16.14 3.63
N VAL A 323 -25.58 15.57 2.43
CA VAL A 323 -26.85 15.33 1.73
C VAL A 323 -26.96 13.85 1.38
N THR A 324 -28.09 13.22 1.72
CA THR A 324 -28.40 11.83 1.38
C THR A 324 -29.61 11.79 0.45
N PHE A 325 -29.44 11.26 -0.76
CA PHE A 325 -30.52 11.08 -1.73
C PHE A 325 -31.09 9.66 -1.68
N ARG A 326 -32.41 9.53 -1.87
CA ARG A 326 -33.12 8.23 -1.91
C ARG A 326 -34.07 8.13 -3.09
N TRP A 327 -33.95 7.05 -3.86
CA TRP A 327 -34.83 6.75 -5.01
C TRP A 327 -34.83 5.25 -5.28
N ASP A 328 -35.95 4.66 -5.70
CA ASP A 328 -36.03 3.27 -6.18
C ASP A 328 -35.32 2.21 -5.30
N SER A 329 -35.34 2.39 -3.98
CA SER A 329 -34.62 1.58 -2.95
C SER A 329 -33.10 1.78 -2.87
N GLU A 330 -32.54 2.64 -3.70
CA GLU A 330 -31.16 3.10 -3.66
C GLU A 330 -30.99 4.29 -2.70
N GLU A 331 -29.79 4.40 -2.14
CA GLU A 331 -29.35 5.56 -1.38
C GLU A 331 -27.89 5.88 -1.72
N VAL A 332 -27.60 7.17 -1.92
CA VAL A 332 -26.21 7.66 -1.99
C VAL A 332 -26.11 8.98 -1.24
N SER A 333 -24.95 9.25 -0.65
CA SER A 333 -24.73 10.48 0.09
C SER A 333 -23.50 11.22 -0.37
N PHE A 334 -23.55 12.55 -0.30
CA PHE A 334 -22.47 13.47 -0.68
C PHE A 334 -22.19 14.47 0.44
N SER A 335 -20.93 14.82 0.62
CA SER A 335 -20.55 15.97 1.45
C SER A 335 -20.97 17.27 0.77
N VAL A 336 -21.24 18.31 1.55
CA VAL A 336 -21.46 19.66 1.05
C VAL A 336 -20.12 20.37 0.94
N ALA A 337 -19.68 20.66 -0.28
CA ALA A 337 -18.45 21.41 -0.55
C ALA A 337 -18.59 22.89 -0.17
N ARG A 338 -19.80 23.45 -0.35
CA ARG A 338 -20.11 24.84 -0.01
C ARG A 338 -21.61 25.05 0.17
N ALA A 339 -22.01 25.69 1.26
CA ALA A 339 -23.35 26.22 1.44
C ALA A 339 -23.40 27.73 1.16
N THR A 340 -24.47 28.22 0.53
CA THR A 340 -24.68 29.65 0.28
C THR A 340 -26.12 30.01 0.58
N VAL A 341 -26.31 30.93 1.51
CA VAL A 341 -27.62 31.43 1.91
C VAL A 341 -28.10 32.47 0.90
N LEU A 342 -29.24 32.20 0.27
CA LEU A 342 -29.96 33.08 -0.62
C LEU A 342 -31.05 33.81 0.18
N ARG A 343 -31.21 35.10 -0.05
CA ARG A 343 -32.18 35.95 0.67
C ARG A 343 -33.46 36.11 -0.16
N ASP A 344 -34.58 36.26 0.54
CA ASP A 344 -35.90 36.66 0.01
C ASP A 344 -36.50 35.75 -1.09
N PRO A 345 -37.15 34.62 -0.75
CA PRO A 345 -37.25 34.01 0.59
C PRO A 345 -35.95 33.32 1.03
N PRO A 346 -35.73 33.10 2.34
CA PRO A 346 -34.54 32.41 2.81
C PRO A 346 -34.47 30.97 2.26
N GLN A 347 -33.41 30.70 1.51
CA GLN A 347 -33.06 29.38 1.00
C GLN A 347 -31.56 29.16 1.17
N THR A 348 -31.15 27.90 1.28
CA THR A 348 -29.74 27.53 1.29
C THR A 348 -29.43 26.70 0.06
N ARG A 349 -28.49 27.19 -0.75
CA ARG A 349 -27.91 26.46 -1.88
C ARG A 349 -26.74 25.61 -1.39
N LEU A 350 -26.80 24.31 -1.62
CA LEU A 350 -25.80 23.34 -1.19
C LEU A 350 -25.08 22.77 -2.41
N TRP A 351 -23.83 23.19 -2.62
CA TRP A 351 -22.95 22.62 -3.63
C TRP A 351 -22.41 21.28 -3.13
N LEU A 352 -22.58 20.25 -3.94
CA LEU A 352 -22.20 18.89 -3.60
C LEU A 352 -20.73 18.65 -3.94
N GLU A 353 -19.99 18.09 -2.99
CA GLU A 353 -18.66 17.53 -3.24
C GLU A 353 -18.84 16.26 -4.08
N PRO A 354 -18.31 16.18 -5.31
CA PRO A 354 -18.42 14.96 -6.10
C PRO A 354 -17.61 13.83 -5.46
N HIS A 355 -18.03 12.60 -5.74
CA HIS A 355 -17.21 11.43 -5.46
C HIS A 355 -16.16 11.27 -6.54
N ASP A 356 -14.88 11.45 -6.21
CA ASP A 356 -13.78 11.21 -7.13
C ASP A 356 -13.33 9.74 -7.12
N ILE A 357 -12.95 9.21 -8.27
CA ILE A 357 -12.35 7.88 -8.41
C ILE A 357 -11.06 8.02 -9.21
N GLN A 358 -10.01 7.41 -8.71
CA GLN A 358 -8.68 7.28 -9.31
C GLN A 358 -8.47 5.81 -9.65
N SER A 359 -9.16 5.28 -10.66
CA SER A 359 -9.08 3.85 -11.00
C SER A 359 -7.93 3.48 -11.93
N GLN A 360 -7.28 4.50 -12.53
CA GLN A 360 -6.16 4.35 -13.47
C GLN A 360 -4.79 4.72 -12.85
N PHE A 361 -4.65 4.53 -11.55
CA PHE A 361 -3.41 4.86 -10.84
C PHE A 361 -2.29 3.87 -11.14
N THR A 362 -1.06 4.34 -10.97
CA THR A 362 0.16 3.55 -11.15
C THR A 362 1.12 3.84 -10.00
N ALA A 363 2.15 3.01 -9.84
CA ALA A 363 3.28 3.27 -8.97
C ALA A 363 3.92 4.60 -9.36
N GLY A 364 3.90 5.54 -8.42
CA GLY A 364 4.40 6.90 -8.61
C GLY A 364 5.57 7.25 -7.70
N ASP A 365 5.95 8.52 -7.75
CA ASP A 365 6.95 9.14 -6.88
C ASP A 365 6.39 9.52 -5.49
N GLY A 366 5.23 8.97 -5.12
CA GLY A 366 4.46 9.34 -3.93
C GLY A 366 3.81 10.72 -3.96
N SER A 367 3.92 11.47 -5.06
CA SER A 367 3.28 12.78 -5.17
C SER A 367 1.76 12.67 -5.32
N VAL A 368 1.04 13.58 -4.66
CA VAL A 368 -0.41 13.73 -4.83
C VAL A 368 -0.73 14.03 -6.29
N ALA A 369 0.10 14.81 -6.99
CA ALA A 369 -0.11 15.09 -8.41
C ALA A 369 -0.10 13.83 -9.29
N HIS A 370 0.76 12.85 -8.99
CA HIS A 370 0.77 11.57 -9.67
C HIS A 370 -0.46 10.73 -9.30
N ALA A 371 -0.70 10.53 -8.00
CA ALA A 371 -1.81 9.69 -7.50
C ALA A 371 -3.19 10.20 -7.98
N TYR A 372 -3.33 11.53 -8.13
CA TYR A 372 -4.58 12.19 -8.52
C TYR A 372 -4.63 12.60 -10.00
N ARG A 373 -3.69 12.12 -10.82
CA ARG A 373 -3.58 12.51 -12.23
C ARG A 373 -4.83 12.16 -13.03
N HIS A 374 -5.33 10.93 -12.87
CA HIS A 374 -6.48 10.42 -13.58
C HIS A 374 -7.67 10.34 -12.64
N ARG A 375 -8.53 11.36 -12.67
CA ARG A 375 -9.74 11.45 -11.85
C ARG A 375 -11.00 11.42 -12.68
N ILE A 376 -11.96 10.66 -12.21
CA ILE A 376 -13.35 10.72 -12.65
C ILE A 376 -14.16 11.19 -11.45
N PHE A 377 -14.95 12.23 -11.63
CA PHE A 377 -15.83 12.75 -10.59
C PHE A 377 -17.25 12.30 -10.89
N PHE A 378 -17.91 11.66 -9.94
CA PHE A 378 -19.31 11.27 -10.02
C PHE A 378 -20.15 12.21 -9.16
N PHE A 379 -21.09 12.86 -9.80
CA PHE A 379 -22.14 13.68 -9.20
C PHE A 379 -23.44 12.86 -9.17
N PRO A 380 -24.48 13.31 -8.46
CA PRO A 380 -25.78 12.64 -8.48
C PRO A 380 -26.27 12.26 -9.89
N ARG A 381 -26.21 13.19 -10.86
CA ARG A 381 -26.80 12.97 -12.20
C ARG A 381 -25.80 12.86 -13.33
N ALA A 382 -24.62 13.43 -13.17
CA ALA A 382 -23.57 13.38 -14.18
C ALA A 382 -22.24 12.87 -13.63
N ARG A 383 -21.33 12.55 -14.53
CA ARG A 383 -19.91 12.34 -14.23
C ARG A 383 -19.06 13.34 -15.01
N ARG A 384 -17.88 13.62 -14.49
CA ARG A 384 -16.93 14.55 -15.08
C ARG A 384 -15.55 13.92 -15.21
N ARG A 385 -15.00 13.97 -16.43
CA ARG A 385 -13.64 13.51 -16.77
C ARG A 385 -12.88 14.68 -17.40
N GLY A 386 -11.99 15.30 -16.64
CA GLY A 386 -11.42 16.59 -17.02
C GLY A 386 -12.51 17.66 -17.16
N ALA A 387 -12.60 18.30 -18.33
CA ALA A 387 -13.66 19.26 -18.63
C ALA A 387 -14.95 18.64 -19.20
N ALA A 388 -14.94 17.35 -19.57
CA ALA A 388 -16.11 16.67 -20.14
C ALA A 388 -17.15 16.40 -19.04
N TRP A 389 -18.42 16.69 -19.34
CA TRP A 389 -19.58 16.50 -18.46
C TRP A 389 -20.58 15.58 -19.13
N GLU A 390 -20.75 14.38 -18.59
CA GLU A 390 -21.45 13.28 -19.25
C GLU A 390 -22.47 12.64 -18.30
N PRO A 391 -23.67 12.28 -18.76
CA PRO A 391 -24.52 11.35 -18.03
C PRO A 391 -24.10 9.88 -18.29
N PRO A 392 -24.45 8.94 -17.40
CA PRO A 392 -24.98 9.16 -16.06
C PRO A 392 -23.86 9.41 -15.03
N GLY A 393 -24.22 10.09 -13.94
CA GLY A 393 -23.50 10.04 -12.66
C GLY A 393 -23.94 8.81 -11.87
N TYR A 394 -24.39 9.00 -10.63
CA TYR A 394 -25.04 7.95 -9.82
C TYR A 394 -26.45 7.56 -10.32
N GLY A 395 -26.94 8.19 -11.39
CA GLY A 395 -28.28 7.91 -11.93
C GLY A 395 -29.41 8.46 -11.06
N VAL A 396 -29.12 9.41 -10.16
CA VAL A 396 -30.13 10.03 -9.30
C VAL A 396 -31.17 10.76 -10.17
N PRO A 397 -32.47 10.59 -9.92
CA PRO A 397 -33.50 11.34 -10.64
C PRO A 397 -33.36 12.86 -10.47
N ALA A 398 -33.79 13.64 -11.46
CA ALA A 398 -33.73 15.11 -11.40
C ALA A 398 -34.46 15.72 -10.19
N ARG A 399 -35.49 15.02 -9.73
CA ARG A 399 -36.29 15.34 -8.56
C ARG A 399 -36.33 14.12 -7.67
N VAL A 400 -35.86 14.24 -6.43
CA VAL A 400 -35.56 13.10 -5.56
C VAL A 400 -35.77 13.46 -4.10
N GLU A 401 -36.07 12.47 -3.25
CA GLU A 401 -36.09 12.66 -1.80
C GLU A 401 -34.68 12.86 -1.25
N ALA A 402 -34.50 13.87 -0.41
CA ALA A 402 -33.22 14.18 0.20
C ALA A 402 -33.35 14.46 1.70
N ASP A 403 -32.39 13.94 2.46
CA ASP A 403 -32.12 14.37 3.83
C ASP A 403 -30.85 15.22 3.84
N VAL A 404 -30.92 16.40 4.47
CA VAL A 404 -29.75 17.25 4.69
C VAL A 404 -29.43 17.30 6.17
N ARG A 405 -28.15 17.13 6.50
CA ARG A 405 -27.66 17.15 7.88
C ARG A 405 -26.65 18.26 8.13
N GLY A 406 -26.72 18.83 9.34
CA GLY A 406 -25.78 19.84 9.85
C GLY A 406 -24.38 19.30 10.14
N PRO A 407 -23.50 20.07 10.79
CA PRO A 407 -22.10 19.70 11.00
C PRO A 407 -21.92 18.45 11.85
N GLY A 408 -20.80 17.73 11.66
CA GLY A 408 -20.53 16.46 12.33
C GLY A 408 -21.32 15.27 11.78
N ALA A 409 -22.12 15.46 10.72
CA ALA A 409 -22.75 14.37 9.97
C ALA A 409 -21.72 13.47 9.28
N ALA A 410 -20.58 14.04 8.88
CA ALA A 410 -19.38 13.34 8.44
C ALA A 410 -18.16 14.10 8.98
N TYR A 411 -17.11 13.36 9.34
CA TYR A 411 -15.79 13.90 9.70
C TYR A 411 -14.76 12.78 9.56
N THR A 412 -13.48 13.13 9.51
CA THR A 412 -12.44 12.16 9.18
C THR A 412 -12.17 11.20 10.34
N ALA A 413 -11.96 9.93 10.00
CA ALA A 413 -11.77 8.84 10.94
C ALA A 413 -10.29 8.38 10.98
N GLY A 414 -9.60 8.56 9.86
CA GLY A 414 -8.15 8.54 9.73
C GLY A 414 -7.70 9.66 8.79
N MET A 415 -6.39 9.86 8.67
CA MET A 415 -5.81 10.65 7.59
C MET A 415 -4.35 10.27 7.40
N SER A 416 -3.85 10.53 6.19
CA SER A 416 -2.44 10.39 5.84
C SER A 416 -1.84 11.75 5.53
N PRO A 417 -1.30 12.47 6.54
CA PRO A 417 -0.84 13.83 6.36
C PRO A 417 0.26 13.91 5.31
N THR A 418 0.06 14.79 4.33
CA THR A 418 1.04 15.02 3.27
C THR A 418 2.13 16.00 3.70
N ILE A 419 3.27 15.95 3.03
CA ILE A 419 4.35 16.93 3.18
C ILE A 419 4.48 17.73 1.89
N ASP A 420 4.60 19.04 2.03
CA ASP A 420 4.92 19.93 0.93
C ASP A 420 6.45 20.05 0.79
N ILE A 421 6.96 19.83 -0.43
CA ILE A 421 8.35 20.05 -0.83
C ILE A 421 8.34 20.93 -2.07
N GLY A 422 8.58 22.22 -1.86
CA GLY A 422 8.39 23.23 -2.90
C GLY A 422 6.92 23.28 -3.33
N PRO A 423 6.61 23.25 -4.64
CA PRO A 423 5.23 23.27 -5.13
C PRO A 423 4.55 21.90 -5.10
N ALA A 424 5.28 20.83 -4.77
CA ALA A 424 4.78 19.46 -4.82
C ALA A 424 4.40 18.97 -3.41
N ARG A 425 3.36 18.13 -3.37
CA ARG A 425 2.82 17.52 -2.16
C ARG A 425 2.97 16.01 -2.25
N TYR A 426 3.41 15.38 -1.17
CA TYR A 426 3.73 13.95 -1.12
C TYR A 426 3.01 13.26 0.03
N PHE A 427 2.46 12.07 -0.23
CA PHE A 427 2.22 11.12 0.86
C PHE A 427 3.58 10.60 1.32
N ALA A 428 3.83 10.52 2.62
CA ALA A 428 5.20 10.36 3.10
C ALA A 428 5.30 9.51 4.37
N GLY A 429 4.70 8.31 4.37
CA GLY A 429 4.90 7.38 5.49
C GLY A 429 4.18 7.78 6.78
N ARG A 430 3.15 8.63 6.72
CA ARG A 430 2.52 9.24 7.90
C ARG A 430 1.04 8.92 7.94
N THR A 431 0.59 8.36 9.06
CA THR A 431 -0.81 8.00 9.27
C THR A 431 -1.27 8.41 10.67
N ILE A 432 -2.48 8.98 10.76
CA ILE A 432 -3.19 9.28 12.00
C ILE A 432 -4.55 8.57 11.98
N LEU A 433 -4.91 7.90 13.07
CA LEU A 433 -6.25 7.36 13.33
C LEU A 433 -6.90 8.08 14.50
N PHE A 434 -8.13 8.57 14.32
CA PHE A 434 -8.88 9.27 15.36
C PHE A 434 -9.75 8.30 16.16
N THR A 435 -9.19 7.77 17.24
CA THR A 435 -9.79 6.67 18.02
C THR A 435 -11.04 7.06 18.82
N HIS A 436 -11.35 8.35 18.96
CA HIS A 436 -12.61 8.83 19.56
C HIS A 436 -13.71 9.13 18.52
N HIS A 437 -13.48 8.76 17.26
CA HIS A 437 -14.49 8.87 16.20
C HIS A 437 -15.71 7.97 16.47
N ARG A 438 -16.91 8.49 16.19
CA ARG A 438 -18.21 7.88 16.54
C ARG A 438 -18.42 6.46 16.00
N ALA A 439 -17.72 6.09 14.93
CA ALA A 439 -17.84 4.76 14.33
C ALA A 439 -17.34 3.64 15.26
N TRP A 440 -16.46 3.97 16.21
CA TRP A 440 -15.86 3.02 17.14
C TRP A 440 -15.75 3.53 18.58
N TRP A 441 -16.07 4.79 18.89
CA TRP A 441 -16.11 5.31 20.26
C TRP A 441 -17.54 5.56 20.75
N ASP A 442 -17.82 5.14 21.97
CA ASP A 442 -19.05 5.42 22.71
C ASP A 442 -18.75 6.49 23.75
N GLU A 443 -19.04 7.74 23.39
CA GLU A 443 -18.78 8.91 24.21
C GLU A 443 -19.55 8.89 25.54
N ALA A 444 -20.82 8.47 25.51
CA ALA A 444 -21.65 8.37 26.71
C ALA A 444 -21.11 7.36 27.73
N ARG A 445 -20.47 6.30 27.25
CA ARG A 445 -19.86 5.25 28.10
C ARG A 445 -18.35 5.39 28.24
N ARG A 446 -17.75 6.39 27.59
CA ARG A 446 -16.30 6.63 27.49
C ARG A 446 -15.50 5.36 27.21
N ARG A 447 -15.91 4.59 26.19
CA ARG A 447 -15.24 3.33 25.82
C ARG A 447 -15.36 3.02 24.33
N GLY A 448 -14.50 2.11 23.84
CA GLY A 448 -14.64 1.55 22.51
C GLY A 448 -15.97 0.80 22.33
N ARG A 449 -16.57 0.94 21.14
CA ARG A 449 -17.74 0.18 20.69
C ARG A 449 -17.30 -1.24 20.36
N ARG A 450 -18.27 -2.17 20.38
CA ARG A 450 -18.05 -3.54 19.94
C ARG A 450 -17.57 -3.56 18.48
N GLY A 451 -16.51 -4.35 18.22
CA GLY A 451 -15.90 -4.44 16.89
C GLY A 451 -14.97 -3.26 16.55
N HIS A 452 -14.51 -2.49 17.55
CA HIS A 452 -13.50 -1.43 17.37
C HIS A 452 -12.31 -1.91 16.54
N GLU A 453 -11.70 -3.03 16.93
CA GLU A 453 -10.51 -3.58 16.25
C GLU A 453 -10.74 -3.76 14.75
N GLN A 454 -11.74 -4.57 14.37
CA GLN A 454 -12.11 -4.79 12.97
C GLN A 454 -12.42 -3.50 12.21
N ARG A 455 -13.12 -2.54 12.84
CA ARG A 455 -13.49 -1.27 12.20
C ARG A 455 -12.30 -0.36 11.99
N THR A 456 -11.36 -0.33 12.95
CA THR A 456 -10.13 0.44 12.82
C THR A 456 -9.14 -0.22 11.87
N LEU A 457 -9.14 -1.54 11.76
CA LEU A 457 -8.24 -2.28 10.88
C LEU A 457 -8.38 -1.82 9.43
N HIS A 458 -9.61 -1.73 8.92
CA HIS A 458 -9.89 -1.15 7.59
C HIS A 458 -9.22 0.24 7.47
N THR A 459 -9.52 1.15 8.40
CA THR A 459 -8.97 2.52 8.32
C THR A 459 -7.44 2.53 8.41
N ILE A 460 -6.81 1.65 9.19
CA ILE A 460 -5.34 1.56 9.25
C ILE A 460 -4.77 1.10 7.91
N VAL A 461 -5.32 0.04 7.31
CA VAL A 461 -4.85 -0.46 6.01
C VAL A 461 -5.08 0.58 4.91
N HIS A 462 -6.22 1.28 4.93
CA HIS A 462 -6.53 2.38 4.02
C HIS A 462 -5.48 3.49 4.10
N GLU A 463 -5.23 4.00 5.31
CA GLU A 463 -4.30 5.12 5.50
C GLU A 463 -2.83 4.70 5.35
N LEU A 464 -2.47 3.45 5.63
CA LEU A 464 -1.12 2.98 5.32
C LEU A 464 -0.91 2.80 3.82
N THR A 465 -1.92 2.38 3.07
CA THR A 465 -1.84 2.32 1.61
C THR A 465 -1.57 3.70 1.02
N HIS A 466 -2.18 4.74 1.59
CA HIS A 466 -1.81 6.13 1.28
C HIS A 466 -0.37 6.47 1.55
N ALA A 467 0.16 6.05 2.69
CA ALA A 467 1.54 6.30 3.06
C ALA A 467 2.56 5.74 2.04
N PHE A 468 2.18 4.73 1.23
CA PHE A 468 2.95 4.23 0.07
C PHE A 468 2.81 5.08 -1.21
N GLY A 469 2.06 6.18 -1.19
CA GLY A 469 1.87 7.05 -2.37
C GLY A 469 0.65 6.71 -3.24
N MET A 470 -0.27 5.88 -2.74
CA MET A 470 -1.46 5.46 -3.48
C MET A 470 -2.65 6.43 -3.27
N PRO A 471 -3.59 6.54 -4.24
CA PRO A 471 -4.74 7.43 -4.17
C PRO A 471 -5.86 6.92 -3.24
N HIS A 472 -6.81 7.79 -2.88
CA HIS A 472 -7.84 7.50 -1.84
C HIS A 472 -8.92 6.56 -2.34
N LYS A 473 -9.24 6.58 -3.63
CA LYS A 473 -10.45 5.94 -4.15
C LYS A 473 -10.17 5.20 -5.44
N CYS A 474 -10.18 3.87 -5.41
CA CYS A 474 -10.05 3.08 -6.64
C CYS A 474 -11.40 2.64 -7.22
N GLY A 475 -12.43 2.51 -6.39
CA GLY A 475 -13.76 2.03 -6.78
C GLY A 475 -13.83 0.53 -7.10
N TYR A 476 -12.80 -0.26 -6.81
CA TYR A 476 -12.75 -1.69 -7.13
C TYR A 476 -13.09 -2.59 -5.94
N PHE A 477 -13.38 -3.86 -6.23
CA PHE A 477 -13.52 -4.93 -5.26
C PHE A 477 -12.18 -5.32 -4.64
N ASP A 478 -12.19 -5.94 -3.46
CA ASP A 478 -10.96 -6.49 -2.91
C ASP A 478 -10.47 -7.69 -3.74
N PHE A 479 -9.19 -8.02 -3.62
CA PHE A 479 -8.56 -9.06 -4.43
C PHE A 479 -9.07 -10.48 -4.14
N ARG A 480 -9.84 -10.67 -3.05
CA ARG A 480 -10.24 -11.98 -2.54
C ARG A 480 -11.66 -12.38 -2.92
N THR A 481 -12.54 -11.42 -3.22
CA THR A 481 -13.98 -11.70 -3.37
C THR A 481 -14.59 -11.16 -4.67
N PRO A 482 -15.45 -11.94 -5.35
CA PRO A 482 -16.22 -11.49 -6.51
C PRO A 482 -17.45 -10.72 -6.04
N ARG A 483 -17.23 -9.54 -5.48
CA ARG A 483 -18.29 -8.55 -5.29
C ARG A 483 -19.05 -8.52 -3.97
N GLU A 484 -18.48 -9.11 -2.92
CA GLU A 484 -19.05 -9.03 -1.57
C GLU A 484 -18.36 -7.96 -0.71
N ALA A 485 -17.06 -7.76 -0.93
CA ALA A 485 -16.25 -6.78 -0.24
C ALA A 485 -15.45 -5.92 -1.22
N THR A 486 -15.11 -4.72 -0.76
CA THR A 486 -14.53 -3.67 -1.62
C THR A 486 -13.12 -3.39 -1.17
N CYS A 487 -12.30 -2.87 -2.08
CA CYS A 487 -10.95 -2.48 -1.71
C CYS A 487 -11.00 -1.53 -0.49
N CYS A 488 -10.07 -1.72 0.46
CA CYS A 488 -9.91 -0.81 1.60
C CYS A 488 -9.81 0.65 1.17
N MET A 489 -9.30 0.92 -0.04
CA MET A 489 -9.24 2.21 -0.73
C MET A 489 -10.57 2.61 -1.40
N ASN A 490 -11.70 2.21 -0.85
CA ASN A 490 -13.01 2.71 -1.23
C ASN A 490 -13.74 3.26 0.00
N TYR A 491 -14.52 4.31 -0.20
CA TYR A 491 -15.29 4.92 0.89
C TYR A 491 -16.64 4.25 1.00
N ARG A 492 -17.10 4.07 2.25
CA ARG A 492 -18.35 3.39 2.57
C ARG A 492 -19.57 3.93 1.81
N THR A 493 -19.59 5.22 1.46
CA THR A 493 -20.73 5.88 0.80
C THR A 493 -20.69 5.82 -0.72
N HIS A 494 -19.62 5.27 -1.30
CA HIS A 494 -19.40 5.24 -2.74
C HIS A 494 -19.86 3.90 -3.30
N TRP A 495 -20.45 3.95 -4.48
CA TRP A 495 -20.59 2.75 -5.31
C TRP A 495 -19.24 2.38 -5.91
N MET A 496 -19.08 1.09 -6.15
CA MET A 496 -17.96 0.54 -6.91
C MET A 496 -18.13 0.79 -8.40
N ILE A 497 -17.06 0.52 -9.15
CA ILE A 497 -17.02 0.54 -10.60
C ILE A 497 -16.68 -0.82 -11.18
N ASP A 498 -17.10 -1.04 -12.42
CA ASP A 498 -16.60 -2.12 -13.26
C ASP A 498 -15.32 -1.72 -14.02
N GLU A 499 -14.85 -2.64 -14.86
CA GLU A 499 -13.70 -2.47 -15.75
C GLU A 499 -13.86 -1.32 -16.76
N ASP A 500 -15.10 -1.02 -17.17
CA ASP A 500 -15.47 0.12 -18.03
C ASP A 500 -15.66 1.43 -17.25
N GLN A 501 -15.30 1.44 -15.96
CA GLN A 501 -15.45 2.57 -15.04
C GLN A 501 -16.90 3.04 -14.88
N GLN A 502 -17.88 2.15 -15.05
CA GLN A 502 -19.29 2.42 -14.77
C GLN A 502 -19.61 2.06 -13.33
N LEU A 503 -20.43 2.88 -12.67
CA LEU A 503 -20.83 2.59 -11.30
C LEU A 503 -21.75 1.38 -11.23
N ILE A 504 -21.60 0.59 -10.17
CA ILE A 504 -22.42 -0.58 -9.87
C ILE A 504 -23.37 -0.20 -8.71
N PRO A 505 -24.68 0.01 -8.96
CA PRO A 505 -25.67 0.35 -7.93
C PRO A 505 -25.76 -0.65 -6.79
N GLY A 506 -26.26 -0.23 -5.62
CA GLY A 506 -26.44 -1.11 -4.46
C GLY A 506 -25.15 -1.53 -3.72
N THR A 507 -23.99 -1.04 -4.14
CA THR A 507 -22.69 -1.44 -3.57
C THR A 507 -22.20 -0.54 -2.42
N ALA A 508 -22.95 0.52 -2.09
CA ALA A 508 -22.64 1.35 -0.93
C ALA A 508 -22.69 0.52 0.36
N GLY A 509 -21.74 0.76 1.27
CA GLY A 509 -21.66 0.07 2.54
C GLY A 509 -20.89 -1.25 2.51
N GLN A 510 -20.60 -1.79 1.33
CA GLN A 510 -19.67 -2.90 1.17
C GLN A 510 -18.26 -2.34 1.34
N VAL A 511 -17.53 -2.81 2.35
CA VAL A 511 -16.15 -2.39 2.64
C VAL A 511 -15.34 -3.60 3.05
N GLY A 512 -14.16 -3.76 2.43
CA GLY A 512 -13.19 -4.80 2.76
C GLY A 512 -11.97 -4.23 3.48
N ASN A 513 -11.16 -5.12 4.04
CA ASN A 513 -9.90 -4.78 4.70
C ASN A 513 -8.70 -4.88 3.76
N ASP A 514 -8.90 -5.48 2.58
CA ASP A 514 -7.82 -5.84 1.66
C ASP A 514 -7.77 -4.89 0.46
N MET A 515 -6.65 -4.92 -0.25
CA MET A 515 -6.42 -4.13 -1.46
C MET A 515 -7.09 -4.79 -2.69
N CYS A 516 -7.40 -4.03 -3.74
CA CYS A 516 -7.74 -4.65 -5.03
C CYS A 516 -6.47 -5.16 -5.72
N GLY A 517 -6.59 -6.01 -6.75
CA GLY A 517 -5.44 -6.50 -7.52
C GLY A 517 -4.56 -5.36 -8.05
N ARG A 518 -5.16 -4.23 -8.46
CA ARG A 518 -4.41 -3.04 -8.91
C ARG A 518 -3.55 -2.44 -7.81
N HIS A 519 -4.08 -2.30 -6.61
CA HIS A 519 -3.30 -1.79 -5.48
C HIS A 519 -2.19 -2.76 -5.11
N VAL A 520 -2.44 -4.06 -5.16
CA VAL A 520 -1.40 -5.08 -4.92
C VAL A 520 -0.24 -4.89 -5.90
N LYS A 521 -0.53 -4.88 -7.20
CA LYS A 521 0.46 -4.69 -8.26
C LYS A 521 1.21 -3.37 -8.16
N GLU A 522 0.49 -2.26 -8.03
CA GLU A 522 1.13 -0.95 -8.07
C GLU A 522 1.94 -0.68 -6.80
N ILE A 523 1.57 -1.22 -5.63
CA ILE A 523 2.41 -1.14 -4.42
C ILE A 523 3.69 -1.98 -4.57
N ARG A 524 3.61 -3.18 -5.18
CA ARG A 524 4.80 -3.98 -5.52
C ARG A 524 5.83 -3.20 -6.35
N ARG A 525 5.36 -2.30 -7.21
CA ARG A 525 6.18 -1.43 -8.08
C ARG A 525 6.64 -0.11 -7.45
N VAL A 526 6.15 0.26 -6.25
CA VAL A 526 6.50 1.56 -5.64
C VAL A 526 7.98 1.63 -5.25
N ARG A 527 8.64 2.69 -5.73
CA ARG A 527 10.01 3.02 -5.35
C ARG A 527 10.03 4.08 -4.26
N LEU A 528 10.02 3.64 -3.00
CA LEU A 528 9.89 4.54 -1.84
C LEU A 528 11.10 5.48 -1.72
N GLU A 529 12.29 5.03 -2.08
CA GLU A 529 13.52 5.82 -2.15
C GLU A 529 13.48 6.97 -3.19
N ASN A 530 12.47 6.99 -4.08
CA ASN A 530 12.21 8.08 -5.01
C ASN A 530 11.17 9.08 -4.49
N ASN A 531 10.48 8.76 -3.39
CA ASN A 531 9.53 9.66 -2.77
C ASN A 531 10.27 10.73 -1.95
N ARG A 532 10.35 11.92 -2.53
CA ARG A 532 11.04 13.07 -1.91
C ARG A 532 10.43 13.46 -0.57
N GLY A 533 9.13 13.21 -0.38
CA GLY A 533 8.42 13.46 0.88
C GLY A 533 9.00 12.70 2.05
N LEU A 534 9.47 11.46 1.83
CA LEU A 534 10.05 10.63 2.88
C LEU A 534 11.38 11.18 3.40
N ARG A 535 12.11 11.95 2.57
CA ARG A 535 13.42 12.56 2.90
C ARG A 535 14.47 11.54 3.36
N TRP A 536 14.35 10.29 2.94
CA TRP A 536 15.36 9.26 3.14
C TRP A 536 16.68 9.70 2.49
N ARG A 537 17.77 9.60 3.24
CA ARG A 537 19.11 10.05 2.84
C ARG A 537 20.09 8.90 2.79
#